data_AF-A0A428NB92-F1
#
_entry.id   AF-A0A428NB92-F1
#
_cell.length_a   1.000
_cell.length_b   1.000
_cell.length_c   1.000
_cell.angle_alpha   90.00
_cell.angle_beta   90.00
_cell.angle_gamma   90.00
#
_symmetry.space_group_name_H-M   'P 1'
#
loop_
_entity.id
_entity.type
_entity.pdbx_description
1 polymer ?
#
loop_
_entity_poly.entity_id
_entity_poly.type
_entity_poly.pdbx_seq_one_letter_code
_entity_poly.pdbx_strand_id
1 'polypeptide(L)'
;VVEDDVQRKSMEAAGFVDLQYVDKKVPIGGWPRDPKQKEIGQYLQASLEQDLEGYVLYMASQLLGWTKEEVSVYCAQFRREMRSGRYHAFFQQRVIWGRKPE
;
A
#
# COMPACT_ATOMS: atom_id res chain seq x y z
N VAL A 1 -10.19 -2.45 6.67
CA VAL A 1 -9.49 -3.72 6.30
C VAL A 1 -8.75 -4.34 7.47
N VAL A 2 -7.66 -3.71 7.97
CA VAL A 2 -6.93 -4.23 9.14
C VAL A 2 -7.78 -4.12 10.41
N GLU A 3 -8.38 -2.96 10.64
CA GLU A 3 -9.22 -2.66 11.81
C GLU A 3 -10.46 -3.57 11.88
N ASP A 4 -11.12 -3.82 10.75
CA ASP A 4 -12.32 -4.67 10.70
C ASP A 4 -12.01 -6.18 10.64
N ASP A 5 -10.72 -6.53 10.67
CA ASP A 5 -10.20 -7.90 10.56
C ASP A 5 -10.73 -8.67 9.34
N VAL A 6 -10.87 -7.96 8.21
CA VAL A 6 -11.51 -8.49 7.01
C VAL A 6 -10.77 -9.73 6.51
N GLN A 7 -9.43 -9.67 6.44
CA GLN A 7 -8.65 -10.76 5.85
C GLN A 7 -8.75 -12.06 6.65
N ARG A 8 -8.74 -11.99 7.98
CA ARG A 8 -8.89 -13.17 8.83
C ARG A 8 -10.27 -13.80 8.66
N LYS A 9 -11.33 -13.00 8.81
CA LYS A 9 -12.71 -13.45 8.64
C LYS A 9 -12.92 -14.10 7.27
N SER A 10 -12.36 -13.50 6.21
CA SER A 10 -12.42 -14.08 4.87
C SER A 10 -11.65 -15.40 4.74
N MET A 11 -10.47 -15.53 5.35
CA MET A 11 -9.71 -16.79 5.31
C MET A 11 -10.38 -17.90 6.11
N GLU A 12 -10.96 -17.58 7.27
CA GLU A 12 -11.75 -18.53 8.07
C GLU A 12 -12.99 -18.99 7.29
N ALA A 13 -13.73 -18.05 6.69
CA ALA A 13 -14.89 -18.37 5.84
C ALA A 13 -14.51 -19.21 4.60
N ALA A 14 -13.29 -19.05 4.09
CA ALA A 14 -12.75 -19.84 2.98
C ALA A 14 -12.19 -21.22 3.42
N GLY A 15 -12.29 -21.58 4.71
CA GLY A 15 -11.91 -22.89 5.24
C GLY A 15 -10.41 -23.06 5.56
N PHE A 16 -9.64 -21.97 5.63
CA PHE A 16 -8.26 -22.06 6.08
C PHE A 16 -8.20 -22.27 7.60
N VAL A 17 -7.22 -23.07 8.02
CA VAL A 17 -6.94 -23.38 9.43
C VAL A 17 -5.52 -22.94 9.80
N ASP A 18 -5.22 -22.96 11.11
CA ASP A 18 -3.94 -22.56 11.68
C ASP A 18 -3.50 -21.15 11.24
N LEU A 19 -4.46 -20.21 11.20
CA LEU A 19 -4.21 -18.85 10.75
C LEU A 19 -3.23 -18.11 11.66
N GLN A 20 -2.24 -17.48 11.04
CA GLN A 20 -1.27 -16.59 11.66
C GLN A 20 -1.27 -15.28 10.90
N TYR A 21 -1.10 -14.16 11.60
CA TYR A 21 -0.97 -12.87 10.96
C TYR A 21 0.08 -12.00 11.65
N VAL A 22 0.64 -11.08 10.87
CA VAL A 22 1.54 -10.03 11.34
C VAL A 22 1.06 -8.72 10.75
N ASP A 23 0.80 -7.77 11.64
CA ASP A 23 0.57 -6.38 11.29
C ASP A 23 1.90 -5.65 11.32
N LYS A 24 2.25 -5.03 10.21
CA LYS A 24 3.49 -4.26 10.08
C LYS A 24 3.22 -2.91 9.48
N LYS A 25 3.95 -1.93 10.01
CA LYS A 25 4.08 -0.60 9.43
C LYS A 25 5.06 -0.68 8.25
N VAL A 26 4.58 -0.45 7.04
CA VAL A 26 5.40 -0.47 5.83
C VAL A 26 5.75 0.97 5.46
N PRO A 27 7.03 1.37 5.55
CA PRO A 27 7.45 2.74 5.24
C PRO A 27 7.38 3.01 3.73
N ILE A 28 7.14 4.26 3.35
CA ILE A 28 7.32 4.75 1.99
C ILE A 28 8.50 5.72 2.01
N GLY A 29 9.54 5.40 1.25
CA GLY A 29 10.77 6.18 1.14
C GLY A 29 11.85 5.86 2.16
N GLY A 30 12.96 6.59 2.07
CA GLY A 30 14.21 6.27 2.77
C GLY A 30 14.38 6.84 4.17
N TRP A 31 13.29 7.26 4.83
CA TRP A 31 13.33 7.90 6.16
C TRP A 31 13.62 6.97 7.35
N PRO A 32 13.37 5.65 7.32
CA PRO A 32 13.70 4.78 8.45
C PRO A 32 15.20 4.75 8.74
N ARG A 33 15.56 4.68 10.03
CA ARG A 33 16.96 4.49 10.46
C ARG A 33 17.45 3.05 10.28
N ASP A 34 16.55 2.09 10.45
CA ASP A 34 16.85 0.68 10.24
C ASP A 34 17.17 0.42 8.76
N PRO A 35 18.35 -0.14 8.41
CA PRO A 35 18.77 -0.32 7.02
C PRO A 35 17.79 -1.14 6.18
N LYS A 36 17.20 -2.19 6.77
CA LYS A 36 16.26 -3.07 6.07
C LYS A 36 14.93 -2.38 5.81
N GLN A 37 14.39 -1.66 6.79
CA GLN A 37 13.17 -0.86 6.59
C GLN A 37 13.38 0.27 5.59
N LYS A 38 14.56 0.88 5.58
CA LYS A 38 14.92 1.91 4.61
C LYS A 38 14.91 1.35 3.19
N GLU A 39 15.54 0.20 2.97
CA GLU A 39 15.57 -0.49 1.68
C GLU A 39 14.14 -0.84 1.21
N ILE A 40 13.33 -1.46 2.08
CA ILE A 40 11.92 -1.76 1.80
C ILE A 40 11.16 -0.50 1.38
N GLY A 41 11.33 0.60 2.13
CA GLY A 41 10.65 1.86 1.84
C GLY A 41 11.08 2.49 0.52
N GLN A 42 12.35 2.39 0.15
CA GLN A 42 12.86 2.87 -1.14
C GLN A 42 12.29 2.06 -2.31
N TYR A 43 12.24 0.74 -2.20
CA TYR A 43 11.62 -0.11 -3.23
C TYR A 43 10.13 0.21 -3.40
N LEU A 44 9.41 0.36 -2.29
CA LEU A 44 8.00 0.71 -2.35
C LEU A 44 7.76 2.11 -2.93
N GLN A 45 8.58 3.10 -2.59
CA GLN A 45 8.51 4.41 -3.22
C GLN A 45 8.74 4.31 -4.74
N ALA A 46 9.73 3.54 -5.18
CA ALA A 46 10.00 3.33 -6.60
C ALA A 46 8.81 2.67 -7.32
N SER A 47 8.19 1.64 -6.72
CA SER A 47 7.00 1.00 -7.25
C SER A 47 5.83 1.97 -7.39
N LEU A 48 5.58 2.80 -6.37
CA LEU A 48 4.52 3.82 -6.42
C LEU A 48 4.80 4.86 -7.50
N GLU A 49 6.03 5.36 -7.62
CA GLU A 49 6.37 6.36 -8.64
C GLU A 49 6.17 5.87 -10.08
N GLN A 50 6.42 4.58 -10.33
CA GLN A 50 6.30 3.95 -11.64
C GLN A 50 4.85 3.64 -12.05
N ASP A 51 3.98 3.29 -11.09
CA ASP A 51 2.60 2.86 -11.36
C ASP A 51 1.54 3.81 -10.79
N LEU A 52 1.92 5.06 -10.52
CA LEU A 52 1.01 6.00 -9.85
C LEU A 52 -0.29 6.23 -10.63
N GLU A 53 -0.20 6.21 -11.95
CA GLU A 53 -1.37 6.30 -12.81
C GLU A 53 -2.25 5.05 -12.70
N GLY A 54 -1.71 3.84 -12.58
CA GLY A 54 -2.51 2.64 -12.30
C GLY A 54 -3.28 2.74 -10.99
N TYR A 55 -2.64 3.23 -9.92
CA TYR A 55 -3.28 3.41 -8.61
C TYR A 55 -4.37 4.49 -8.60
N VAL A 56 -4.13 5.61 -9.28
CA VAL A 56 -5.02 6.80 -9.22
C VAL A 56 -6.09 6.76 -10.30
N LEU A 57 -5.79 6.24 -11.49
CA LEU A 57 -6.66 6.35 -12.66
C LEU A 57 -8.02 5.68 -12.45
N TYR A 58 -8.07 4.50 -11.83
CA TYR A 58 -9.35 3.84 -11.58
C TYR A 58 -10.21 4.65 -10.60
N MET A 59 -9.64 5.04 -9.46
CA MET A 59 -10.39 5.81 -8.46
C MET A 59 -10.79 7.19 -8.99
N ALA A 60 -9.89 7.89 -9.65
CA ALA A 60 -10.13 9.25 -10.12
C ALA A 60 -11.09 9.30 -11.31
N SER A 61 -10.97 8.39 -12.29
CA SER A 61 -11.85 8.41 -13.47
C SER A 61 -13.22 7.78 -13.22
N GLN A 62 -13.31 6.71 -12.42
CA GLN A 62 -14.57 5.98 -12.23
C GLN A 62 -15.36 6.42 -11.00
N LEU A 63 -14.69 6.91 -9.94
CA LEU A 63 -15.36 7.26 -8.68
C LEU A 63 -15.47 8.78 -8.46
N LEU A 64 -14.52 9.56 -8.98
CA LEU A 64 -14.44 11.00 -8.71
C LEU A 64 -14.76 11.87 -9.94
N GLY A 65 -14.91 11.27 -11.13
CA GLY A 65 -15.27 11.97 -12.36
C GLY A 65 -14.17 12.89 -12.92
N TRP A 66 -12.92 12.68 -12.52
CA TRP A 66 -11.80 13.50 -12.97
C TRP A 66 -11.44 13.23 -14.43
N THR A 67 -11.06 14.29 -15.12
CA THR A 67 -10.44 14.23 -16.45
C THR A 67 -9.05 13.60 -16.38
N LYS A 68 -8.54 13.12 -17.52
CA LYS A 68 -7.19 12.54 -17.59
C LYS A 68 -6.11 13.57 -17.23
N GLU A 69 -6.34 14.83 -17.60
CA GLU A 69 -5.46 15.96 -17.32
C GLU A 69 -5.37 16.22 -15.82
N GLU A 70 -6.49 16.22 -15.11
CA GLU A 70 -6.53 16.37 -13.65
C GLU A 70 -5.79 15.23 -12.94
N VAL A 71 -5.96 13.99 -13.41
CA VAL A 71 -5.20 12.83 -12.90
C VAL A 71 -3.70 13.01 -13.12
N SER A 72 -3.28 13.44 -14.31
CA SER A 72 -1.86 13.67 -14.62
C SER A 72 -1.24 14.75 -13.71
N VAL A 73 -1.96 15.86 -13.51
CA VAL A 73 -1.52 16.94 -12.61
C VAL A 73 -1.40 16.45 -11.17
N TYR A 74 -2.39 15.70 -10.68
CA TYR A 74 -2.34 15.11 -9.35
C TYR A 74 -1.16 14.15 -9.20
N CYS A 75 -0.94 13.26 -10.18
CA CYS A 75 0.18 12.33 -10.18
C CYS A 75 1.54 13.05 -10.14
N ALA A 76 1.68 14.16 -10.87
CA ALA A 76 2.89 14.98 -10.82
C ALA A 76 3.11 15.61 -9.43
N GLN A 77 2.06 16.13 -8.80
CA GLN A 77 2.13 16.68 -7.45
C GLN A 77 2.49 15.61 -6.42
N PHE A 78 1.85 14.44 -6.49
CA PHE A 78 2.09 13.33 -5.57
C PHE A 78 3.55 12.85 -5.63
N ARG A 79 4.11 12.69 -6.84
CA ARG A 79 5.54 12.35 -7.01
C ARG A 79 6.46 13.40 -6.38
N ARG A 80 6.14 14.69 -6.55
CA ARG A 80 6.90 15.78 -5.91
C ARG A 80 6.87 15.67 -4.39
N GLU A 81 5.70 15.43 -3.80
CA GLU A 81 5.55 15.32 -2.34
C GLU A 81 6.28 14.11 -1.77
N MET A 82 6.22 12.95 -2.43
CA MET A 82 6.99 11.76 -2.02
C MET A 82 8.51 12.02 -2.03
N ARG A 83 9.01 12.65 -3.09
CA ARG A 83 10.44 12.94 -3.24
C ARG A 83 10.94 14.04 -2.31
N SER A 84 10.04 14.85 -1.75
CA SER A 84 10.42 15.94 -0.85
C SER A 84 11.08 15.47 0.45
N GLY A 85 10.85 14.21 0.85
CA GLY A 85 11.37 13.66 2.11
C GLY A 85 10.79 14.31 3.36
N ARG A 86 9.79 15.21 3.22
CA ARG A 86 9.18 15.94 4.33
C ARG A 86 8.26 15.08 5.19
N TYR A 87 7.76 13.98 4.63
CA TYR A 87 6.81 13.11 5.28
C TYR A 87 7.42 11.75 5.56
N HIS A 88 7.13 11.21 6.75
CA HIS A 88 7.41 9.83 7.10
C HIS A 88 6.21 8.95 6.76
N ALA A 89 5.84 8.95 5.47
CA ALA A 89 4.67 8.22 4.98
C ALA A 89 4.84 6.71 5.20
N PHE A 90 3.72 6.04 5.49
CA PHE A 90 3.64 4.61 5.70
C PHE A 90 2.21 4.12 5.50
N PHE A 91 2.03 2.81 5.32
CA PHE A 91 0.72 2.16 5.48
C PHE A 91 0.79 0.98 6.45
N GLN A 92 -0.36 0.63 7.03
CA GLN A 92 -0.52 -0.58 7.84
C GLN A 92 -0.79 -1.75 6.91
N GLN A 93 0.04 -2.78 6.98
CA GLN A 93 -0.13 -4.01 6.22
C GLN A 93 -0.29 -5.19 7.15
N ARG A 94 -1.43 -5.88 7.05
CA ARG A 94 -1.60 -7.21 7.61
C ARG A 94 -1.19 -8.24 6.59
N VAL A 95 -0.20 -9.05 6.95
CA VAL A 95 0.18 -10.27 6.22
C VAL A 95 -0.41 -11.42 7.01
N ILE A 96 -1.32 -12.17 6.40
CA ILE A 96 -1.98 -13.33 7.01
C ILE A 96 -1.69 -14.56 6.16
N TRP A 97 -1.48 -15.69 6.82
CA TRP A 97 -1.27 -16.98 6.17
C TRP A 97 -1.88 -18.09 7.04
N GLY A 98 -2.12 -19.22 6.40
CA GLY A 98 -2.61 -20.44 7.03
C GLY A 98 -2.60 -21.56 6.02
N ARG A 99 -3.11 -22.73 6.40
CA ARG A 99 -3.16 -23.89 5.51
C ARG A 99 -4.60 -24.28 5.21
N LYS A 100 -4.83 -24.85 4.04
CA LYS A 100 -6.05 -25.63 3.82
C LYS A 100 -5.87 -27.03 4.42
N PRO A 101 -6.90 -27.58 5.08
CA PRO A 101 -6.87 -28.95 5.58
C PRO A 101 -6.74 -30.02 4.48
N GLU A 102 -7.16 -29.68 3.26
CA GLU A 102 -7.16 -30.50 2.03
C GLU A 102 -6.45 -29.76 0.89
#